data_AF-A0A5P9D7K0-F1
#
_entry.id   AF-A0A5P9D7K0-F1
#
_cell.length_a   1.000
_cell.length_b   1.000
_cell.length_c   1.000
_cell.angle_alpha   90.00
_cell.angle_beta   90.00
_cell.angle_gamma   90.00
#
_symmetry.space_group_name_H-M   'P 1'
#
loop_
_entity.id
_entity.type
_entity.pdbx_description
1 polymer ?
#
loop_
_entity_poly.entity_id
_entity_poly.type
_entity_poly.pdbx_seq_one_letter_code
_entity_poly.pdbx_strand_id
1 'polypeptide(L)'
;MRKVFFFVSFILLSATANAEPKYIGKDEAHSLVVTMMSRLASLQDKAIGLRSPDEPETHRKSVQNILKQIVEIQEPVRRAFERDLELGASKLANNEKASELAKVWKCYQATTALGKFAYIALVETRPLHRSSLTAKLYLDFLRKREDCEYQLGKVPPSHLKTPTDVYRMYLKMMETSLREMMAIDDPDFLTEATSNEQNWMHLHDELIWHLYTEQHWELYKLYTINSLSSIHREKYKEDKYKLWPCQSMHGTYNQLTEQFALSLTVGYRPLLDARKTNRLVKKFAECDTALTSQSGN
;
A
#
# COMPACT_ATOMS: atom_id res chain seq x y z
N MET A 1 40.11 -74.80 -1.94
CA MET A 1 39.21 -74.65 -0.78
C MET A 1 39.06 -73.18 -0.45
N ARG A 2 37.84 -72.78 -0.05
CA ARG A 2 37.42 -71.49 0.50
C ARG A 2 38.40 -70.93 1.55
N LYS A 3 38.51 -69.59 1.61
CA LYS A 3 37.93 -68.79 2.72
C LYS A 3 37.77 -67.32 2.30
N VAL A 4 36.54 -66.85 2.47
CA VAL A 4 36.05 -65.47 2.40
C VAL A 4 36.40 -64.77 3.74
N PHE A 5 36.67 -63.46 3.75
CA PHE A 5 35.92 -62.42 4.51
C PHE A 5 36.60 -61.03 4.46
N PHE A 6 35.85 -60.07 3.88
CA PHE A 6 35.66 -58.65 4.22
C PHE A 6 36.82 -57.67 4.41
N PHE A 7 36.82 -56.58 3.62
CA PHE A 7 36.87 -55.17 4.08
C PHE A 7 36.22 -54.29 2.99
N VAL A 8 34.95 -53.89 3.17
CA VAL A 8 34.51 -52.55 3.64
C VAL A 8 34.73 -51.45 2.58
N SER A 9 33.61 -51.07 1.97
CA SER A 9 33.20 -49.68 1.70
C SER A 9 34.26 -48.71 1.15
N PHE A 10 34.40 -48.66 -0.18
CA PHE A 10 34.73 -47.38 -0.84
C PHE A 10 33.47 -46.81 -1.48
N ILE A 11 33.16 -45.63 -1.00
CA ILE A 11 31.85 -45.01 -1.00
C ILE A 11 31.54 -44.45 -2.39
N LEU A 12 30.31 -44.69 -2.85
CA LEU A 12 29.57 -43.82 -3.76
C LEU A 12 29.52 -42.39 -3.17
N LEU A 13 30.56 -41.58 -3.39
CA LEU A 13 30.64 -40.18 -2.94
C LEU A 13 31.24 -39.30 -4.06
N SER A 14 30.78 -39.49 -5.29
CA SER A 14 31.12 -38.59 -6.41
C SER A 14 29.89 -37.99 -7.08
N ALA A 15 28.69 -38.20 -6.53
CA ALA A 15 27.43 -37.65 -7.03
C ALA A 15 26.72 -36.79 -5.99
N THR A 16 27.47 -35.95 -5.29
CA THR A 16 26.96 -34.66 -4.84
C THR A 16 27.98 -33.65 -5.28
N ALA A 17 27.85 -33.14 -6.50
CA ALA A 17 28.29 -31.78 -6.74
C ALA A 17 27.66 -30.97 -5.60
N ASN A 18 28.47 -30.45 -4.68
CA ASN A 18 28.03 -29.41 -3.77
C ASN A 18 27.58 -28.27 -4.69
N ALA A 19 26.29 -28.26 -5.05
CA ALA A 19 25.69 -27.11 -5.68
C ALA A 19 25.95 -25.98 -4.70
N GLU A 20 26.72 -24.99 -5.13
CA GLU A 20 26.95 -23.81 -4.30
C GLU A 20 25.59 -23.31 -3.82
N PRO A 21 25.44 -23.03 -2.51
CA PRO A 21 24.20 -22.54 -1.99
C PRO A 21 23.75 -21.30 -2.77
N LYS A 22 22.64 -21.45 -3.49
CA LYS A 22 22.18 -20.45 -4.45
C LYS A 22 21.20 -19.49 -3.77
N TYR A 23 21.66 -18.26 -3.54
CA TYR A 23 20.81 -17.13 -3.16
C TYR A 23 19.70 -16.89 -4.20
N ILE A 24 18.63 -16.21 -3.79
CA ILE A 24 17.59 -15.75 -4.71
C ILE A 24 18.20 -14.82 -5.77
N GLY A 25 18.24 -15.31 -7.00
CA GLY A 25 18.63 -14.53 -8.17
C GLY A 25 17.49 -13.67 -8.71
N LYS A 26 17.81 -12.81 -9.68
CA LYS A 26 16.84 -11.88 -10.31
C LYS A 26 15.64 -12.58 -10.92
N ASP A 27 15.85 -13.68 -11.65
CA ASP A 27 14.76 -14.38 -12.34
C ASP A 27 13.82 -15.08 -11.35
N GLU A 28 14.38 -15.67 -10.28
CA GLU A 28 13.60 -16.28 -9.19
C GLU A 28 12.82 -15.21 -8.43
N ALA A 29 13.46 -14.09 -8.05
CA ALA A 29 12.79 -12.97 -7.40
C ALA A 29 11.65 -12.40 -8.26
N HIS A 30 11.89 -12.20 -9.55
CA HIS A 30 10.88 -11.72 -10.48
C HIS A 30 9.70 -12.70 -10.57
N SER A 31 9.98 -13.99 -10.76
CA SER A 31 8.95 -15.04 -10.84
C SER A 31 8.10 -15.12 -9.55
N LEU A 32 8.76 -15.12 -8.38
CA LEU A 32 8.09 -15.14 -7.07
C LEU A 32 7.19 -13.92 -6.90
N VAL A 33 7.69 -12.73 -7.19
CA VAL A 33 6.92 -11.49 -7.03
C VAL A 33 5.75 -11.42 -8.01
N VAL A 34 5.96 -11.72 -9.30
CA VAL A 34 4.88 -11.69 -10.31
C VAL A 34 3.77 -12.68 -9.94
N THR A 35 4.14 -13.90 -9.55
CA THR A 35 3.19 -14.94 -9.13
C THR A 35 2.40 -14.49 -7.89
N MET A 36 3.11 -13.96 -6.89
CA MET A 36 2.51 -13.46 -5.66
C MET A 36 1.52 -12.33 -5.94
N MET A 37 1.91 -11.34 -6.74
CA MET A 37 1.09 -10.17 -7.05
C MET A 37 -0.16 -10.53 -7.88
N SER A 38 -0.03 -11.45 -8.84
CA SER A 38 -1.16 -11.97 -9.62
C SER A 38 -2.21 -12.64 -8.73
N ARG A 39 -1.76 -13.54 -7.83
CA ARG A 39 -2.67 -14.19 -6.86
C ARG A 39 -3.26 -13.21 -5.87
N LEU A 40 -2.47 -12.20 -5.45
CA LEU A 40 -2.89 -11.17 -4.51
C LEU A 40 -3.98 -10.26 -5.10
N ALA A 41 -3.90 -9.91 -6.39
CA ALA A 41 -4.92 -9.13 -7.08
C ALA A 41 -6.29 -9.84 -7.06
N SER A 42 -6.33 -11.14 -7.40
CA SER A 42 -7.57 -11.93 -7.32
C SER A 42 -8.14 -12.01 -5.90
N LEU A 43 -7.27 -12.00 -4.89
CA LEU A 43 -7.69 -12.10 -3.50
C LEU A 43 -8.18 -10.77 -2.93
N GLN A 44 -7.63 -9.66 -3.40
CA GLN A 44 -8.09 -8.32 -3.04
C GLN A 44 -9.57 -8.11 -3.36
N ASP A 45 -10.03 -8.50 -4.55
CA ASP A 45 -11.43 -8.31 -4.95
C ASP A 45 -12.37 -9.04 -3.99
N LYS A 46 -12.01 -10.26 -3.59
CA LYS A 46 -12.74 -11.04 -2.58
C LYS A 46 -12.69 -10.40 -1.20
N ALA A 47 -11.55 -9.81 -0.84
CA ALA A 47 -11.35 -9.17 0.44
C ALA A 47 -12.16 -7.87 0.58
N ILE A 48 -12.34 -7.08 -0.49
CA ILE A 48 -13.22 -5.90 -0.49
C ILE A 48 -14.66 -6.30 -0.19
N GLY A 49 -15.12 -7.44 -0.72
CA GLY A 49 -16.46 -7.98 -0.44
C GLY A 49 -16.72 -8.31 1.03
N LEU A 50 -15.70 -8.34 1.88
CA LEU A 50 -15.85 -8.54 3.34
C LEU A 50 -16.35 -7.29 4.09
N ARG A 51 -16.48 -6.15 3.40
CA ARG A 51 -16.87 -4.87 4.03
C ARG A 51 -18.30 -4.89 4.58
N SER A 52 -19.25 -5.44 3.83
CA SER A 52 -20.67 -5.53 4.20
C SER A 52 -21.15 -6.97 4.07
N PRO A 53 -20.94 -7.81 5.11
CA PRO A 53 -21.40 -9.18 5.06
C PRO A 53 -22.89 -9.31 5.31
N ASP A 54 -23.56 -10.11 4.47
CA ASP A 54 -24.98 -10.43 4.63
C ASP A 54 -25.25 -11.40 5.79
N GLU A 55 -24.31 -12.31 6.08
CA GLU A 55 -24.45 -13.33 7.14
C GLU A 55 -23.14 -13.57 7.92
N PRO A 56 -23.16 -13.58 9.27
CA PRO A 56 -21.95 -13.73 10.10
C PRO A 56 -21.15 -15.01 9.85
N GLU A 57 -21.82 -16.14 9.62
CA GLU A 57 -21.16 -17.45 9.45
C GLU A 57 -20.51 -17.58 8.07
N THR A 58 -21.20 -17.10 7.03
CA THR A 58 -20.69 -17.02 5.66
C THR A 58 -19.50 -16.06 5.59
N HIS A 59 -19.57 -14.92 6.29
CA HIS A 59 -18.45 -13.99 6.46
C HIS A 59 -17.23 -14.64 7.09
N ARG A 60 -17.42 -15.36 8.21
CA ARG A 60 -16.33 -16.06 8.91
C ARG A 60 -15.62 -17.07 8.01
N LYS A 61 -16.38 -17.89 7.27
CA LYS A 61 -15.82 -18.86 6.30
C LYS A 61 -15.05 -18.16 5.18
N SER A 62 -15.57 -17.03 4.69
CA SER A 62 -14.94 -16.25 3.62
C SER A 62 -13.60 -15.66 4.07
N VAL A 63 -13.54 -15.09 5.28
CA VAL A 63 -12.29 -14.62 5.90
C VAL A 63 -11.29 -15.76 6.05
N GLN A 64 -11.71 -16.90 6.62
CA GLN A 64 -10.82 -18.06 6.82
C GLN A 64 -10.23 -18.56 5.51
N ASN A 65 -11.05 -18.61 4.45
CA ASN A 65 -10.60 -18.97 3.11
C ASN A 65 -9.58 -17.96 2.53
N ILE A 66 -9.79 -16.66 2.76
CA ILE A 66 -8.84 -15.62 2.36
C ILE A 66 -7.51 -15.78 3.12
N LEU A 67 -7.56 -15.97 4.44
CA LEU A 67 -6.36 -16.15 5.27
C LEU A 67 -5.57 -17.40 4.84
N LYS A 68 -6.26 -18.51 4.53
CA LYS A 68 -5.62 -19.72 3.99
C LYS A 68 -4.91 -19.43 2.66
N GLN A 69 -5.57 -18.75 1.72
CA GLN A 69 -4.97 -18.38 0.44
C GLN A 69 -3.76 -17.45 0.61
N ILE A 70 -3.78 -16.54 1.59
CA ILE A 70 -2.63 -15.68 1.91
C ILE A 70 -1.43 -16.51 2.35
N VAL A 71 -1.64 -17.49 3.24
CA VAL A 71 -0.56 -18.40 3.66
C VAL A 71 0.01 -19.15 2.46
N GLU A 72 -0.84 -19.67 1.56
CA GLU A 72 -0.41 -20.35 0.34
C GLU A 72 0.34 -19.45 -0.65
N ILE A 73 0.00 -18.15 -0.69
CA ILE A 73 0.70 -17.15 -1.51
C ILE A 73 2.07 -16.82 -0.90
N GLN A 74 2.14 -16.75 0.43
CA GLN A 74 3.34 -16.40 1.18
C GLN A 74 4.37 -17.53 1.25
N GLU A 75 3.92 -18.78 1.20
CA GLU A 75 4.76 -19.95 1.47
C GLU A 75 5.99 -20.11 0.54
N PRO A 76 5.89 -19.92 -0.79
CA PRO A 76 7.07 -19.98 -1.67
C PRO A 76 8.09 -18.88 -1.33
N VAL A 77 7.60 -17.69 -1.00
CA VAL A 77 8.44 -16.54 -0.63
C VAL A 77 9.10 -16.80 0.73
N ARG A 78 8.33 -17.26 1.73
CA ARG A 78 8.84 -17.63 3.06
C ARG A 78 9.98 -18.63 2.98
N ARG A 79 9.82 -19.70 2.19
CA ARG A 79 10.86 -20.71 1.98
C ARG A 79 12.12 -20.13 1.33
N ALA A 80 11.96 -19.22 0.36
CA ALA A 80 13.08 -18.54 -0.26
C ALA A 80 13.79 -17.60 0.73
N PHE A 81 13.04 -16.91 1.61
CA PHE A 81 13.59 -16.11 2.70
C PHE A 81 14.40 -16.94 3.70
N GLU A 82 13.84 -18.04 4.18
CA GLU A 82 14.49 -18.93 5.15
C GLU A 82 15.79 -19.49 4.58
N ARG A 83 15.75 -19.96 3.33
CA ARG A 83 16.94 -20.40 2.60
C ARG A 83 18.02 -19.31 2.55
N ASP A 84 17.70 -18.12 2.06
CA ASP A 84 18.71 -17.05 1.92
C ASP A 84 19.26 -16.58 3.28
N LEU A 85 18.43 -16.58 4.34
CA LEU A 85 18.88 -16.29 5.71
C LEU A 85 19.82 -17.37 6.26
N GLU A 86 19.53 -18.65 6.02
CA GLU A 86 20.41 -19.78 6.39
C GLU A 86 21.78 -19.68 5.70
N LEU A 87 21.82 -19.10 4.50
CA LEU A 87 23.05 -18.86 3.74
C LEU A 87 23.80 -17.59 4.18
N GLY A 88 23.27 -16.83 5.15
CA GLY A 88 23.92 -15.65 5.71
C GLY A 88 23.55 -14.32 5.04
N ALA A 89 22.50 -14.27 4.20
CA ALA A 89 22.02 -13.02 3.63
C ALA A 89 21.49 -12.08 4.75
N SER A 90 21.90 -10.82 4.75
CA SER A 90 21.35 -9.82 5.66
C SER A 90 20.08 -9.18 5.09
N LYS A 91 19.10 -8.87 5.96
CA LYS A 91 17.84 -8.19 5.56
C LYS A 91 18.04 -6.74 5.11
N LEU A 92 19.23 -6.17 5.32
CA LEU A 92 19.59 -4.78 5.03
C LEU A 92 20.73 -4.77 4.02
N ALA A 93 20.40 -4.68 2.73
CA ALA A 93 21.43 -4.62 1.69
C ALA A 93 22.16 -3.28 1.75
N ASN A 94 23.40 -3.30 2.20
CA ASN A 94 24.45 -2.41 1.72
C ASN A 94 25.68 -3.28 1.44
N ASN A 95 26.00 -3.40 0.15
CA ASN A 95 27.29 -3.79 -0.41
C ASN A 95 27.65 -5.29 -0.48
N GLU A 96 26.85 -6.10 -1.18
CA GLU A 96 27.33 -7.12 -2.16
C GLU A 96 26.16 -7.76 -2.92
N LYS A 97 26.30 -7.93 -4.24
CA LYS A 97 25.23 -8.20 -5.24
C LYS A 97 24.59 -9.60 -5.21
N ALA A 98 24.68 -10.35 -4.10
CA ALA A 98 24.39 -11.78 -4.13
C ALA A 98 22.89 -12.14 -4.09
N SER A 99 22.04 -11.37 -3.41
CA SER A 99 20.63 -11.72 -3.19
C SER A 99 19.66 -10.57 -3.49
N GLU A 100 18.54 -10.90 -4.14
CA GLU A 100 17.44 -9.99 -4.46
C GLU A 100 16.34 -9.96 -3.36
N LEU A 101 16.64 -10.51 -2.18
CA LEU A 101 15.73 -10.67 -1.03
C LEU A 101 15.00 -9.37 -0.62
N ALA A 102 15.70 -8.24 -0.65
CA ALA A 102 15.13 -6.95 -0.26
C ALA A 102 13.97 -6.50 -1.18
N LYS A 103 14.01 -6.86 -2.47
CA LYS A 103 12.93 -6.56 -3.42
C LYS A 103 11.73 -7.46 -3.17
N VAL A 104 11.97 -8.74 -2.97
CA VAL A 104 10.92 -9.72 -2.64
C VAL A 104 10.25 -9.36 -1.30
N TRP A 105 11.00 -8.85 -0.32
CA TRP A 105 10.49 -8.47 1.00
C TRP A 105 9.47 -7.34 0.92
N LYS A 106 9.77 -6.30 0.15
CA LYS A 106 8.84 -5.17 -0.04
C LYS A 106 7.50 -5.64 -0.62
N CYS A 107 7.55 -6.54 -1.59
CA CYS A 107 6.35 -7.15 -2.17
C CYS A 107 5.63 -8.08 -1.20
N TYR A 108 6.37 -8.84 -0.38
CA TYR A 108 5.81 -9.69 0.66
C TYR A 108 4.99 -8.87 1.68
N GLN A 109 5.44 -7.66 2.04
CA GLN A 109 4.72 -6.79 2.97
C GLN A 109 3.29 -6.47 2.51
N ALA A 110 3.02 -6.38 1.20
CA ALA A 110 1.68 -6.18 0.67
C ALA A 110 0.75 -7.36 1.04
N THR A 111 1.21 -8.60 0.87
CA THR A 111 0.44 -9.79 1.26
C THR A 111 0.15 -9.83 2.76
N THR A 112 1.13 -9.42 3.59
CA THR A 112 0.95 -9.35 5.04
C THR A 112 -0.09 -8.29 5.43
N ALA A 113 -0.10 -7.14 4.76
CA ALA A 113 -1.09 -6.09 5.00
C ALA A 113 -2.51 -6.55 4.66
N LEU A 114 -2.70 -7.26 3.52
CA LEU A 114 -4.00 -7.83 3.18
C LEU A 114 -4.46 -8.90 4.20
N GLY A 115 -3.53 -9.68 4.75
CA GLY A 115 -3.85 -10.66 5.79
C GLY A 115 -4.31 -10.01 7.09
N LYS A 116 -3.66 -8.92 7.50
CA LYS A 116 -4.09 -8.13 8.65
C LYS A 116 -5.47 -7.51 8.42
N PHE A 117 -5.72 -6.95 7.23
CA PHE A 117 -7.03 -6.45 6.84
C PHE A 117 -8.10 -7.55 6.98
N ALA A 118 -7.90 -8.71 6.36
CA ALA A 118 -8.88 -9.80 6.39
C ALA A 118 -9.12 -10.32 7.82
N TYR A 119 -8.07 -10.42 8.63
CA TYR A 119 -8.18 -10.82 10.04
C TYR A 119 -8.95 -9.80 10.89
N ILE A 120 -8.65 -8.50 10.75
CA ILE A 120 -9.34 -7.46 11.52
C ILE A 120 -10.79 -7.30 11.08
N ALA A 121 -11.10 -7.53 9.80
CA ALA A 121 -12.47 -7.61 9.31
C ALA A 121 -13.31 -8.72 9.99
N LEU A 122 -12.70 -9.66 10.72
CA LEU A 122 -13.36 -10.71 11.50
C LEU A 122 -13.47 -10.41 13.00
N VAL A 123 -12.45 -9.75 13.59
CA VAL A 123 -12.23 -9.78 15.04
C VAL A 123 -12.82 -8.59 15.78
N GLU A 124 -13.03 -7.45 15.11
CA GLU A 124 -13.35 -6.21 15.84
C GLU A 124 -14.85 -6.06 16.12
N THR A 125 -15.19 -5.96 17.41
CA THR A 125 -16.56 -5.97 17.93
C THR A 125 -17.21 -4.59 18.01
N ARG A 126 -16.45 -3.52 17.76
CA ARG A 126 -16.95 -2.12 17.76
C ARG A 126 -17.01 -1.58 16.32
N PRO A 127 -18.20 -1.31 15.76
CA PRO A 127 -18.36 -0.91 14.36
C PRO A 127 -17.50 0.30 13.95
N LEU A 128 -17.53 1.39 14.73
CA LEU A 128 -16.80 2.63 14.40
C LEU A 128 -15.28 2.46 14.34
N HIS A 129 -14.69 1.76 15.32
CA HIS A 129 -13.24 1.51 15.36
C HIS A 129 -12.82 0.50 14.29
N ARG A 130 -13.67 -0.50 14.03
CA ARG A 130 -13.50 -1.47 12.96
C ARG A 130 -13.36 -0.79 11.61
N SER A 131 -14.24 0.15 11.27
CA SER A 131 -14.22 0.81 9.96
C SER A 131 -12.94 1.62 9.73
N SER A 132 -12.50 2.39 10.74
CA SER A 132 -11.27 3.18 10.66
C SER A 132 -10.02 2.29 10.56
N LEU A 133 -9.90 1.25 11.39
CA LEU A 133 -8.76 0.35 11.36
C LEU A 133 -8.72 -0.49 10.07
N THR A 134 -9.88 -0.98 9.63
CA THR A 134 -10.04 -1.75 8.40
C THR A 134 -9.66 -0.91 7.18
N ALA A 135 -10.14 0.33 7.08
CA ALA A 135 -9.79 1.25 5.99
C ALA A 135 -8.29 1.59 5.98
N LYS A 136 -7.67 1.82 7.14
CA LYS A 136 -6.21 2.05 7.26
C LYS A 136 -5.38 0.85 6.82
N LEU A 137 -5.78 -0.36 7.21
CA LEU A 137 -5.08 -1.59 6.82
C LEU A 137 -5.23 -1.85 5.32
N TYR A 138 -6.39 -1.54 4.75
CA TYR A 138 -6.60 -1.63 3.32
C TYR A 138 -5.76 -0.60 2.55
N LEU A 139 -5.72 0.65 3.01
CA LEU A 139 -4.82 1.67 2.46
C LEU A 139 -3.35 1.22 2.54
N ASP A 140 -2.89 0.70 3.68
CA ASP A 140 -1.52 0.17 3.85
C ASP A 140 -1.21 -0.95 2.84
N PHE A 141 -2.19 -1.85 2.61
CA PHE A 141 -2.10 -2.86 1.56
C PHE A 141 -1.94 -2.23 0.17
N LEU A 142 -2.82 -1.29 -0.22
CA LEU A 142 -2.76 -0.62 -1.52
C LEU A 142 -1.40 0.06 -1.72
N ARG A 143 -0.91 0.78 -0.70
CA ARG A 143 0.39 1.45 -0.72
C ARG A 143 1.55 0.49 -1.00
N LYS A 144 1.62 -0.60 -0.25
CA LYS A 144 2.67 -1.62 -0.41
C LYS A 144 2.57 -2.36 -1.74
N ARG A 145 1.35 -2.59 -2.23
CA ARG A 145 1.09 -3.18 -3.54
C ARG A 145 1.65 -2.27 -4.65
N GLU A 146 1.36 -0.98 -4.61
CA GLU A 146 1.88 -0.01 -5.58
C GLU A 146 3.41 0.08 -5.55
N ASP A 147 3.99 0.15 -4.36
CA ASP A 147 5.45 0.20 -4.21
C ASP A 147 6.10 -1.03 -4.84
N CYS A 148 5.51 -2.20 -4.61
CA CYS A 148 5.96 -3.43 -5.25
C CYS A 148 5.88 -3.35 -6.78
N GLU A 149 4.75 -2.90 -7.33
CA GLU A 149 4.58 -2.78 -8.77
C GLU A 149 5.59 -1.80 -9.40
N TYR A 150 5.89 -0.67 -8.74
CA TYR A 150 6.94 0.23 -9.21
C TYR A 150 8.34 -0.40 -9.13
N GLN A 151 8.64 -1.20 -8.10
CA GLN A 151 9.90 -1.95 -8.05
C GLN A 151 10.02 -2.98 -9.19
N LEU A 152 8.91 -3.46 -9.72
CA LEU A 152 8.85 -4.34 -10.90
C LEU A 152 8.93 -3.60 -12.24
N GLY A 153 9.05 -2.27 -12.21
CA GLY A 153 9.14 -1.45 -13.42
C GLY A 153 7.79 -1.09 -14.02
N LYS A 154 6.69 -1.09 -13.24
CA LYS A 154 5.41 -0.52 -13.69
C LYS A 154 5.63 0.91 -14.18
N VAL A 155 5.23 1.16 -15.42
CA VAL A 155 5.32 2.47 -16.05
C VAL A 155 4.14 3.33 -15.60
N PRO A 156 4.36 4.60 -15.21
CA PRO A 156 3.26 5.52 -14.93
C PRO A 156 2.32 5.69 -16.13
N PRO A 157 1.04 6.07 -15.90
CA PRO A 157 0.10 6.36 -16.97
C PRO A 157 0.61 7.39 -17.99
N SER A 158 0.24 7.23 -19.25
CA SER A 158 0.73 8.06 -20.37
C SER A 158 0.38 9.55 -20.30
N HIS A 159 -0.61 9.93 -19.47
CA HIS A 159 -0.98 11.33 -19.21
C HIS A 159 -0.16 11.96 -18.07
N LEU A 160 0.72 11.19 -17.42
CA LEU A 160 1.58 11.60 -16.31
C LEU A 160 3.06 11.47 -16.70
N LYS A 161 3.46 12.11 -17.81
CA LYS A 161 4.81 11.94 -18.40
C LYS A 161 5.88 12.72 -17.64
N THR A 162 5.54 13.87 -17.09
CA THR A 162 6.47 14.74 -16.36
C THR A 162 6.16 14.78 -14.87
N PRO A 163 7.16 15.04 -14.00
CA PRO A 163 6.92 15.30 -12.58
C PRO A 163 5.90 16.43 -12.35
N THR A 164 5.91 17.44 -13.22
CA THR A 164 4.94 18.54 -13.19
C THR A 164 3.51 18.05 -13.42
N ASP A 165 3.26 17.20 -14.43
CA ASP A 165 1.92 16.65 -14.69
C ASP A 165 1.38 15.88 -13.48
N VAL A 166 2.23 15.05 -12.89
CA VAL A 166 1.90 14.26 -11.69
C VAL A 166 1.57 15.18 -10.52
N TYR A 167 2.40 16.19 -10.31
CA TYR A 167 2.23 17.10 -9.19
C TYR A 167 1.00 18.01 -9.34
N ARG A 168 0.67 18.43 -10.56
CA ARG A 168 -0.58 19.18 -10.83
C ARG A 168 -1.82 18.33 -10.57
N MET A 169 -1.82 17.07 -11.01
CA MET A 169 -2.89 16.13 -10.68
C MET A 169 -3.01 15.94 -9.17
N TYR A 170 -1.87 15.86 -8.49
CA TYR A 170 -1.80 15.72 -7.04
C TYR A 170 -2.39 16.92 -6.29
N LEU A 171 -2.08 18.14 -6.72
CA LEU A 171 -2.68 19.37 -6.16
C LEU A 171 -4.20 19.39 -6.36
N LYS A 172 -4.67 19.08 -7.58
CA LYS A 172 -6.10 19.03 -7.89
C LYS A 172 -6.84 18.04 -7.02
N MET A 173 -6.26 16.86 -6.82
CA MET A 173 -6.82 15.84 -5.95
C MET A 173 -6.92 16.28 -4.50
N MET A 174 -5.85 16.87 -3.93
CA MET A 174 -5.91 17.39 -2.56
C MET A 174 -6.96 18.50 -2.42
N GLU A 175 -7.10 19.37 -3.43
CA GLU A 175 -8.14 20.40 -3.45
C GLU A 175 -9.55 19.80 -3.47
N THR A 176 -9.81 18.85 -4.37
CA THR A 176 -11.10 18.16 -4.47
C THR A 176 -11.44 17.48 -3.15
N SER A 177 -10.51 16.73 -2.57
CA SER A 177 -10.72 16.05 -1.29
C SER A 177 -11.02 17.03 -0.15
N LEU A 178 -10.33 18.18 -0.08
CA LEU A 178 -10.65 19.21 0.93
C LEU A 178 -12.06 19.79 0.74
N ARG A 179 -12.49 20.05 -0.51
CA ARG A 179 -13.83 20.56 -0.80
C ARG A 179 -14.91 19.56 -0.43
N GLU A 180 -14.68 18.27 -0.69
CA GLU A 180 -15.58 17.19 -0.27
C GLU A 180 -15.69 17.12 1.25
N MET A 181 -14.55 17.18 1.96
CA MET A 181 -14.57 17.22 3.42
C MET A 181 -15.28 18.46 3.97
N MET A 182 -15.15 19.63 3.32
CA MET A 182 -15.92 20.83 3.70
C MET A 182 -17.42 20.65 3.52
N ALA A 183 -17.86 19.96 2.47
CA ALA A 183 -19.28 19.65 2.26
C ALA A 183 -19.80 18.68 3.32
N ILE A 184 -18.97 17.71 3.74
CA ILE A 184 -19.31 16.77 4.82
C ILE A 184 -19.35 17.49 6.19
N ASP A 185 -18.54 18.53 6.39
CA ASP A 185 -18.49 19.33 7.62
C ASP A 185 -19.67 20.34 7.74
N ASP A 186 -20.53 20.40 6.73
CA ASP A 186 -21.67 21.31 6.69
C ASP A 186 -22.65 21.03 7.85
N PRO A 187 -23.02 22.04 8.66
CA PRO A 187 -23.97 21.88 9.76
C PRO A 187 -25.31 21.24 9.37
N ASP A 188 -25.85 21.57 8.21
CA ASP A 188 -27.16 21.10 7.76
C ASP A 188 -27.07 19.63 7.33
N PHE A 189 -26.01 19.28 6.59
CA PHE A 189 -25.71 17.89 6.22
C PHE A 189 -25.55 16.99 7.45
N LEU A 190 -24.76 17.42 8.44
CA LEU A 190 -24.52 16.64 9.64
C LEU A 190 -25.77 16.47 10.51
N THR A 191 -26.62 17.50 10.58
CA THR A 191 -27.89 17.44 11.32
C THR A 191 -28.84 16.44 10.68
N GLU A 192 -28.94 16.43 9.36
CA GLU A 192 -29.74 15.46 8.61
C GLU A 192 -29.17 14.04 8.75
N ALA A 193 -27.86 13.88 8.55
CA ALA A 193 -27.17 12.59 8.60
C ALA A 193 -27.22 11.90 9.97
N THR A 194 -27.22 12.67 11.06
CA THR A 194 -27.24 12.15 12.44
C THR A 194 -28.65 11.93 13.00
N SER A 195 -29.70 12.29 12.24
CA SER A 195 -31.11 12.13 12.66
C SER A 195 -31.55 10.67 12.83
N ASN A 196 -30.83 9.73 12.23
CA ASN A 196 -31.04 8.29 12.34
C ASN A 196 -29.70 7.61 12.61
N GLU A 197 -29.58 6.95 13.76
CA GLU A 197 -28.35 6.28 14.22
C GLU A 197 -27.86 5.20 13.24
N GLN A 198 -28.75 4.40 12.65
CA GLN A 198 -28.36 3.35 11.70
C GLN A 198 -27.88 3.93 10.37
N ASN A 199 -28.54 4.99 9.88
CA ASN A 199 -28.11 5.70 8.67
C ASN A 199 -26.78 6.42 8.90
N TRP A 200 -26.60 7.03 10.08
CA TRP A 200 -25.35 7.65 10.49
C TRP A 200 -24.20 6.65 10.51
N MET A 201 -24.41 5.47 11.09
CA MET A 201 -23.40 4.41 11.13
C MET A 201 -22.99 3.94 9.73
N HIS A 202 -23.95 3.75 8.82
CA HIS A 202 -23.65 3.38 7.44
C HIS A 202 -22.90 4.51 6.71
N LEU A 203 -23.38 5.75 6.83
CA LEU A 203 -22.73 6.91 6.22
C LEU A 203 -21.32 7.12 6.76
N HIS A 204 -21.11 7.00 8.07
CA HIS A 204 -19.80 7.07 8.70
C HIS A 204 -18.82 6.07 8.07
N ASP A 205 -19.26 4.83 7.89
CA ASP A 205 -18.43 3.78 7.31
C ASP A 205 -18.11 4.03 5.83
N GLU A 206 -19.04 4.62 5.07
CA GLU A 206 -18.80 5.13 3.71
C GLU A 206 -17.80 6.28 3.68
N LEU A 207 -17.95 7.26 4.57
CA LEU A 207 -17.06 8.41 4.66
C LEU A 207 -15.64 8.01 5.03
N ILE A 208 -15.47 7.18 6.06
CA ILE A 208 -14.15 6.68 6.48
C ILE A 208 -13.49 5.89 5.35
N TRP A 209 -14.25 5.04 4.65
CA TRP A 209 -13.72 4.26 3.54
C TRP A 209 -13.29 5.16 2.38
N HIS A 210 -14.15 6.09 1.95
CA HIS A 210 -13.86 7.04 0.88
C HIS A 210 -12.60 7.87 1.19
N LEU A 211 -12.53 8.46 2.39
CA LEU A 211 -11.39 9.24 2.83
C LEU A 211 -10.11 8.40 2.78
N TYR A 212 -10.03 7.28 3.50
CA TYR A 212 -8.79 6.52 3.62
C TYR A 212 -8.40 5.72 2.37
N THR A 213 -9.35 5.21 1.59
CA THR A 213 -9.05 4.21 0.56
C THR A 213 -9.18 4.71 -0.87
N GLU A 214 -10.01 5.71 -1.12
CA GLU A 214 -10.15 6.28 -2.46
C GLU A 214 -9.24 7.50 -2.56
N GLN A 215 -9.48 8.51 -1.72
CA GLN A 215 -8.73 9.77 -1.77
C GLN A 215 -7.24 9.60 -1.40
N HIS A 216 -6.93 9.05 -0.22
CA HIS A 216 -5.53 8.93 0.22
C HIS A 216 -4.72 7.94 -0.61
N TRP A 217 -5.38 6.93 -1.17
CA TRP A 217 -4.73 5.98 -2.06
C TRP A 217 -4.31 6.62 -3.37
N GLU A 218 -5.22 7.32 -4.05
CA GLU A 218 -4.90 7.98 -5.31
C GLU A 218 -3.86 9.09 -5.09
N LEU A 219 -3.96 9.82 -3.98
CA LEU A 219 -2.92 10.75 -3.53
C LEU A 219 -1.58 10.05 -3.29
N TYR A 220 -1.57 8.90 -2.60
CA TYR A 220 -0.35 8.13 -2.39
C TYR A 220 0.25 7.67 -3.71
N LYS A 221 -0.56 7.14 -4.63
CA LYS A 221 -0.12 6.68 -5.94
C LYS A 221 0.56 7.81 -6.70
N LEU A 222 -0.06 8.99 -6.75
CA LEU A 222 0.55 10.18 -7.35
C LEU A 222 1.81 10.63 -6.61
N TYR A 223 1.82 10.57 -5.28
CA TYR A 223 3.03 10.82 -4.48
C TYR A 223 4.14 9.84 -4.83
N THR A 224 3.88 8.54 -4.98
CA THR A 224 4.89 7.55 -5.35
C THR A 224 5.43 7.78 -6.75
N ILE A 225 4.55 8.11 -7.72
CA ILE A 225 4.97 8.51 -9.07
C ILE A 225 5.86 9.76 -9.02
N ASN A 226 5.50 10.76 -8.20
CA ASN A 226 6.21 12.03 -8.09
C ASN A 226 7.49 11.96 -7.23
N SER A 227 7.52 11.12 -6.21
CA SER A 227 8.53 11.16 -5.12
C SER A 227 9.89 10.60 -5.51
N LEU A 228 10.17 10.42 -6.80
CA LEU A 228 11.47 9.94 -7.29
C LEU A 228 11.89 8.65 -6.57
N SER A 229 10.95 7.73 -6.30
CA SER A 229 11.22 6.45 -5.67
C SER A 229 12.08 5.58 -6.59
N SER A 230 13.39 5.82 -6.52
CA SER A 230 14.54 5.07 -6.99
C SER A 230 14.82 4.90 -8.49
N ILE A 231 13.85 4.90 -9.42
CA ILE A 231 14.19 4.57 -10.83
C ILE A 231 14.55 5.82 -11.66
N HIS A 232 14.00 7.00 -11.34
CA HIS A 232 14.20 8.21 -12.15
C HIS A 232 14.68 9.44 -11.34
N ARG A 233 15.21 9.20 -10.13
CA ARG A 233 15.65 10.26 -9.21
C ARG A 233 16.74 11.16 -9.80
N GLU A 234 17.63 10.58 -10.59
CA GLU A 234 18.69 11.34 -11.24
C GLU A 234 18.19 12.12 -12.47
N LYS A 235 17.22 11.56 -13.21
CA LYS A 235 16.66 12.18 -14.43
C LYS A 235 15.86 13.45 -14.15
N TYR A 236 15.22 13.55 -12.98
CA TYR A 236 14.31 14.66 -12.63
C TYR A 236 14.77 15.44 -11.39
N LYS A 237 16.08 15.42 -11.12
CA LYS A 237 16.66 16.08 -9.94
C LYS A 237 16.44 17.59 -9.94
N GLU A 238 16.45 18.22 -11.13
CA GLU A 238 16.23 19.66 -11.29
C GLU A 238 14.78 20.09 -11.09
N ASP A 239 13.81 19.25 -11.52
CA ASP A 239 12.38 19.52 -11.33
C ASP A 239 11.98 19.52 -9.85
N LYS A 240 12.73 18.81 -9.00
CA LYS A 240 12.52 18.82 -7.55
C LYS A 240 12.58 20.23 -6.96
N TYR A 241 13.47 21.09 -7.46
CA TYR A 241 13.60 22.46 -6.96
C TYR A 241 12.43 23.35 -7.38
N LYS A 242 11.89 23.13 -8.58
CA LYS A 242 10.69 23.84 -9.08
C LYS A 242 9.44 23.49 -8.27
N LEU A 243 9.34 22.23 -7.83
CA LEU A 243 8.20 21.73 -7.05
C LEU A 243 8.29 22.04 -5.54
N TRP A 244 9.48 22.35 -5.03
CA TRP A 244 9.74 22.50 -3.59
C TRP A 244 8.86 23.55 -2.88
N PRO A 245 8.59 24.75 -3.43
CA PRO A 245 7.71 25.73 -2.78
C PRO A 245 6.31 25.18 -2.50
N CYS A 246 5.82 24.31 -3.39
CA CYS A 246 4.49 23.73 -3.30
C CYS A 246 4.44 22.50 -2.38
N GLN A 247 5.56 21.78 -2.18
CA GLN A 247 5.62 20.56 -1.35
C GLN A 247 5.19 20.79 0.11
N SER A 248 5.37 22.01 0.62
CA SER A 248 4.95 22.40 1.98
C SER A 248 3.45 22.22 2.25
N MET A 249 2.62 22.21 1.21
CA MET A 249 1.16 22.10 1.34
C MET A 249 0.68 20.69 1.69
N HIS A 250 1.42 19.65 1.29
CA HIS A 250 1.05 18.26 1.56
C HIS A 250 1.00 17.97 3.07
N GLY A 251 1.96 18.49 3.83
CA GLY A 251 1.98 18.33 5.29
C GLY A 251 0.75 18.96 5.95
N THR A 252 0.35 20.16 5.51
CA THR A 252 -0.86 20.82 6.02
C THR A 252 -2.13 20.07 5.62
N TYR A 253 -2.20 19.56 4.40
CA TYR A 253 -3.29 18.71 3.93
C TYR A 253 -3.45 17.48 4.84
N ASN A 254 -2.38 16.69 5.02
CA ASN A 254 -2.43 15.47 5.85
C ASN A 254 -2.90 15.76 7.28
N GLN A 255 -2.43 16.85 7.89
CA GLN A 255 -2.85 17.23 9.23
C GLN A 255 -4.35 17.51 9.33
N LEU A 256 -4.91 18.26 8.36
CA LEU A 256 -6.36 18.54 8.32
C LEU A 256 -7.16 17.25 8.11
N THR A 257 -6.70 16.39 7.21
CA THR A 257 -7.40 15.13 6.91
C THR A 257 -7.35 14.13 8.05
N GLU A 258 -6.20 14.00 8.73
CA GLU A 258 -6.06 13.15 9.92
C GLU A 258 -6.95 13.64 11.06
N GLN A 259 -7.01 14.95 11.31
CA GLN A 259 -7.89 15.53 12.33
C GLN A 259 -9.37 15.27 12.02
N PHE A 260 -9.78 15.50 10.77
CA PHE A 260 -11.13 15.24 10.32
C PHE A 260 -11.52 13.76 10.46
N ALA A 261 -10.67 12.85 9.98
CA ALA A 261 -10.91 11.42 10.07
C ALA A 261 -10.92 10.90 11.52
N LEU A 262 -10.11 11.49 12.40
CA LEU A 262 -10.14 11.19 13.83
C LEU A 262 -11.47 11.62 14.45
N SER A 263 -11.95 12.83 14.16
CA SER A 263 -13.25 13.31 14.67
C SER A 263 -14.39 12.38 14.26
N LEU A 264 -14.43 11.98 12.98
CA LEU A 264 -15.39 10.98 12.50
C LEU A 264 -15.29 9.67 13.27
N THR A 265 -14.08 9.11 13.42
CA THR A 265 -13.85 7.82 14.10
C THR A 265 -14.30 7.82 15.58
N VAL A 266 -14.18 8.97 16.26
CA VAL A 266 -14.56 9.10 17.69
C VAL A 266 -16.04 9.52 17.84
N GLY A 267 -16.76 9.75 16.75
CA GLY A 267 -18.16 10.16 16.77
C GLY A 267 -18.36 11.62 17.19
N TYR A 268 -17.33 12.44 17.11
CA TYR A 268 -17.43 13.89 17.31
C TYR A 268 -17.75 14.58 15.99
N ARG A 269 -18.48 15.69 16.10
CA ARG A 269 -18.65 16.62 14.98
C ARG A 269 -17.26 16.99 14.45
N PRO A 270 -16.95 16.76 13.17
CA PRO A 270 -15.72 17.25 12.60
C PRO A 270 -15.70 18.78 12.72
N LEU A 271 -14.50 19.34 12.80
CA LEU A 271 -14.33 20.79 12.75
C LEU A 271 -13.13 21.02 11.86
N LEU A 272 -13.39 21.14 10.55
CA LEU A 272 -12.37 21.68 9.67
C LEU A 272 -12.16 23.13 10.04
N ASP A 273 -10.90 23.50 10.26
CA ASP A 273 -10.53 24.89 10.42
C ASP A 273 -10.72 25.62 9.09
N ALA A 274 -11.89 26.25 8.92
CA ALA A 274 -12.29 26.92 7.68
C ALA A 274 -11.24 27.94 7.19
N ARG A 275 -10.52 28.61 8.11
CA ARG A 275 -9.45 29.55 7.73
C ARG A 275 -8.26 28.81 7.15
N LYS A 276 -7.81 27.73 7.80
CA LYS A 276 -6.71 26.90 7.28
C LYS A 276 -7.08 26.23 5.97
N THR A 277 -8.29 25.69 5.86
CA THR A 277 -8.77 25.01 4.66
C THR A 277 -8.85 25.98 3.48
N ASN A 278 -9.50 27.14 3.64
CA ASN A 278 -9.58 28.15 2.56
C ASN A 278 -8.20 28.69 2.16
N ARG A 279 -7.30 28.89 3.12
CA ARG A 279 -5.91 29.29 2.83
C ARG A 279 -5.19 28.21 2.03
N LEU A 280 -5.39 26.94 2.36
CA LEU A 280 -4.75 25.82 1.67
C LEU A 280 -5.28 25.66 0.23
N VAL A 281 -6.61 25.74 0.04
CA VAL A 281 -7.24 25.75 -1.29
C VAL A 281 -6.68 26.88 -2.17
N LYS A 282 -6.56 28.10 -1.63
CA LYS A 282 -5.95 29.22 -2.37
C LYS A 282 -4.51 28.93 -2.78
N LYS A 283 -3.71 28.36 -1.88
CA LYS A 283 -2.31 28.01 -2.17
C LYS A 283 -2.19 26.92 -3.24
N PHE A 284 -3.11 25.95 -3.28
CA PHE A 284 -3.13 24.94 -4.36
C PHE A 284 -3.29 25.60 -5.73
N ALA A 285 -4.23 26.53 -5.87
CA ALA A 285 -4.46 27.26 -7.12
C ALA A 285 -3.26 28.14 -7.52
N GLU A 286 -2.65 28.84 -6.54
CA GLU A 286 -1.43 29.63 -6.77
C GLU A 286 -0.28 28.75 -7.29
N CYS A 287 -0.12 27.56 -6.71
CA CYS A 287 0.89 26.60 -7.13
C CYS A 287 0.62 25.97 -8.50
N ASP A 288 -0.62 25.60 -8.83
CA ASP A 288 -0.95 25.11 -10.18
C ASP A 288 -0.66 26.18 -11.26
N THR A 289 -0.96 27.44 -10.96
CA THR A 289 -0.65 28.59 -11.83
C THR A 289 0.85 28.78 -12.02
N ALA A 290 1.63 28.69 -10.93
CA ALA A 290 3.09 28.81 -11.01
C ALA A 290 3.70 27.70 -11.88
N LEU A 291 3.22 26.46 -11.74
CA LEU A 291 3.73 25.31 -12.48
C LEU A 291 3.39 25.34 -13.97
N THR A 292 2.23 25.88 -14.33
CA THR A 292 1.84 26.06 -15.75
C THR A 292 2.63 27.17 -16.44
N SER A 293 2.86 28.29 -15.75
CA SER A 293 3.64 29.42 -16.30
C SER A 293 5.10 29.07 -16.63
N GLN A 294 5.67 28.06 -15.94
CA GLN A 294 7.05 27.61 -16.16
C GLN A 294 7.19 26.59 -17.31
N SER A 295 6.08 25.99 -17.77
CA SER A 295 6.08 25.01 -18.87
C SER A 295 5.90 25.62 -20.27
N GLY A 296 5.74 26.95 -20.36
CA GLY A 296 5.46 27.69 -21.59
C GLY A 296 6.65 28.45 -22.20
N ASN A 297 7.89 28.20 -21.76
CA ASN A 297 9.11 28.79 -22.32
C ASN A 297 10.03 27.70 -22.86
#